data_AF-A0A6A6XYL1-F1
#
_entry.id   AF-A0A6A6XYL1-F1
#
_cell.length_a   1.000
_cell.length_b   1.000
_cell.length_c   1.000
_cell.angle_alpha   90.00
_cell.angle_beta   90.00
_cell.angle_gamma   90.00
#
_symmetry.space_group_name_H-M   'P 1'
#
loop_
_entity.id
_entity.type
_entity.pdbx_description
1 polymer ?
#
loop_
_entity_poly.entity_id
_entity_poly.type
_entity_poly.pdbx_seq_one_letter_code
_entity_poly.pdbx_strand_id
1 'polypeptide(L)'
;TTDTLVLVTDSSIISQHNRGPITTLFVPPASCVQTLTLAYPNGDYGMQYGYGGRSYIDLACYPSASSLAKELGTSVDLTSYFTGTSADWASYYYSPAICPYGYYTAKTFSTTIDDPYDPPGSNVIAIGSETTAALCCPSGYDYQAFNHWCSSTITANQIIAYISPRVDGPKGWVPGPVSFSTYPAASYVWGNGVPVWYQGSDAAVLTAIPTMTPPSKSSTPRPTVSSTIPPTMTPIASIPSKPSLSTGTKVGMGVGIPLVTCAAIAIIFFFFRSRRRRHV
;
A
#
# COMPACT_ATOMS: atom_id res chain seq x y z
N THR A 1 23.87 7.60 -22.10
CA THR A 1 24.53 7.27 -20.82
C THR A 1 24.18 5.84 -20.50
N THR A 2 25.16 4.95 -20.42
CA THR A 2 24.95 3.56 -20.02
C THR A 2 24.60 3.54 -18.55
N ASP A 3 23.39 3.09 -18.24
CA ASP A 3 22.92 3.03 -16.87
C ASP A 3 23.70 1.95 -16.12
N THR A 4 24.38 2.35 -15.04
CA THR A 4 25.24 1.42 -14.29
C THR A 4 24.50 1.00 -13.04
N LEU A 5 23.89 -0.17 -13.09
CA LEU A 5 23.29 -0.85 -11.95
C LEU A 5 24.38 -1.06 -10.89
N VAL A 6 24.17 -0.50 -9.69
CA VAL A 6 25.11 -0.65 -8.57
C VAL A 6 24.71 -1.90 -7.81
N LEU A 7 25.47 -2.97 -7.99
CA LEU A 7 25.27 -4.20 -7.24
C LEU A 7 25.79 -4.01 -5.81
N VAL A 8 24.87 -4.00 -4.84
CA VAL A 8 25.22 -3.93 -3.41
C VAL A 8 25.60 -5.33 -2.95
N THR A 9 26.90 -5.53 -2.70
CA THR A 9 27.47 -6.77 -2.17
C THR A 9 27.98 -6.63 -0.73
N ASP A 10 28.05 -5.40 -0.21
CA ASP A 10 28.52 -5.12 1.14
C ASP A 10 27.51 -5.60 2.18
N SER A 11 27.90 -6.59 2.99
CA SER A 11 27.04 -7.17 4.03
C SER A 11 26.50 -6.17 5.06
N SER A 12 27.24 -5.09 5.36
CA SER A 12 26.80 -4.07 6.30
C SER A 12 25.65 -3.25 5.73
N ILE A 13 25.69 -2.94 4.43
CA ILE A 13 24.61 -2.25 3.73
C ILE A 13 23.40 -3.18 3.61
N ILE A 14 23.62 -4.44 3.19
CA ILE A 14 22.56 -5.45 3.08
C ILE A 14 21.83 -5.63 4.42
N SER A 15 22.58 -5.69 5.53
CA SER A 15 22.02 -5.88 6.87
C SER A 15 21.10 -4.74 7.33
N GLN A 16 21.26 -3.53 6.80
CA GLN A 16 20.40 -2.39 7.14
C GLN A 16 18.97 -2.58 6.61
N HIS A 17 18.81 -3.33 5.52
CA HIS A 17 17.51 -3.66 4.94
C HIS A 17 16.81 -4.84 5.65
N ASN A 18 17.50 -5.54 6.55
CA ASN A 18 16.94 -6.66 7.31
C ASN A 18 16.07 -6.14 8.48
N ARG A 19 14.79 -6.47 8.42
CA ARG A 19 13.78 -6.17 9.46
C ARG A 19 13.79 -7.15 10.64
N GLY A 20 14.71 -8.11 10.61
CA GLY A 20 14.83 -9.16 11.60
C GLY A 20 14.00 -10.39 11.26
N PRO A 21 14.05 -11.41 12.12
CA PRO A 21 13.42 -12.70 11.86
C PRO A 21 11.90 -12.67 12.09
N ILE A 22 11.18 -13.55 11.39
CA ILE A 22 9.79 -13.90 11.72
C ILE A 22 9.84 -15.22 12.50
N THR A 23 10.04 -15.14 13.81
CA THR A 23 10.20 -16.32 14.70
C THR A 23 8.88 -16.86 15.26
N THR A 24 7.78 -16.15 15.03
CA THR A 24 6.45 -16.54 15.51
C THR A 24 5.46 -16.53 14.35
N LEU A 25 4.35 -17.24 14.53
CA LEU A 25 3.29 -17.24 13.54
C LEU A 25 2.68 -15.83 13.44
N PHE A 26 2.98 -15.13 12.36
CA PHE A 26 2.29 -13.88 12.03
C PHE A 26 0.98 -14.19 11.31
N VAL A 27 -0.13 -13.84 11.96
CA VAL A 27 -1.49 -13.92 11.40
C VAL A 27 -2.01 -12.50 11.22
N PRO A 28 -1.92 -11.91 10.00
CA PRO A 28 -2.45 -10.58 9.78
C PRO A 28 -3.96 -10.57 10.00
N PRO A 29 -4.52 -9.51 10.60
CA PRO A 29 -5.96 -9.34 10.71
C PRO A 29 -6.65 -9.42 9.33
N ALA A 30 -7.84 -10.01 9.28
CA ALA A 30 -8.61 -10.09 8.02
C ALA A 30 -8.88 -8.71 7.39
N SER A 31 -8.95 -7.66 8.21
CA SER A 31 -9.10 -6.27 7.76
C SER A 31 -8.01 -5.83 6.80
N CYS A 32 -6.81 -6.42 6.87
CA CYS A 32 -5.68 -6.05 6.03
C CYS A 32 -5.94 -6.19 4.54
N VAL A 33 -6.77 -7.16 4.14
CA VAL A 33 -7.16 -7.40 2.74
C VAL A 33 -8.66 -7.20 2.47
N GLN A 34 -9.49 -7.14 3.51
CA GLN A 34 -10.93 -6.91 3.39
C GLN A 34 -11.31 -5.43 3.40
N THR A 35 -10.52 -4.59 4.08
CA THR A 35 -10.72 -3.13 4.12
C THR A 35 -9.53 -2.45 3.48
N LEU A 36 -9.77 -1.91 2.29
CA LEU A 36 -8.73 -1.22 1.53
C LEU A 36 -8.43 0.15 2.12
N THR A 37 -7.33 0.75 1.71
CA THR A 37 -6.92 2.09 2.08
C THR A 37 -6.82 2.92 0.82
N LEU A 38 -7.48 4.07 0.81
CA LEU A 38 -7.37 5.03 -0.27
C LEU A 38 -5.99 5.72 -0.18
N ALA A 39 -5.13 5.48 -1.16
CA ALA A 39 -3.73 5.89 -1.11
C ALA A 39 -3.54 7.42 -1.05
N TYR A 40 -4.41 8.18 -1.72
CA TYR A 40 -4.39 9.64 -1.68
C TYR A 40 -5.82 10.18 -1.64
N PRO A 41 -6.08 11.28 -0.89
CA PRO A 41 -7.44 11.84 -0.78
C PRO A 41 -8.05 12.27 -2.12
N ASN A 42 -7.22 12.56 -3.11
CA ASN A 42 -7.65 12.92 -4.47
C ASN A 42 -7.91 11.71 -5.39
N GLY A 43 -7.58 10.49 -4.95
CA GLY A 43 -7.81 9.25 -5.70
C GLY A 43 -6.71 8.84 -6.69
N ASP A 44 -5.63 9.61 -6.81
CA ASP A 44 -4.67 9.49 -7.93
C ASP A 44 -3.85 8.18 -7.96
N TYR A 45 -3.79 7.40 -6.86
CA TYR A 45 -3.03 6.14 -6.81
C TYR A 45 -3.86 4.92 -6.37
N GLY A 46 -5.18 4.99 -6.53
CA GLY A 46 -6.10 3.87 -6.35
C GLY A 46 -6.15 3.30 -4.92
N MET A 47 -6.59 2.05 -4.83
CA MET A 47 -6.82 1.35 -3.57
C MET A 47 -5.63 0.48 -3.21
N GLN A 48 -5.30 0.45 -1.93
CA GLN A 48 -4.20 -0.33 -1.42
C GLN A 48 -4.61 -1.18 -0.22
N TYR A 49 -3.88 -2.24 0.09
CA TYR A 49 -4.12 -3.08 1.27
C TYR A 49 -3.01 -2.84 2.30
N GLY A 50 -3.38 -2.66 3.58
CA GLY A 50 -2.43 -2.39 4.69
C GLY A 50 -1.59 -1.10 4.58
N TYR A 51 -1.67 -0.36 3.47
CA TYR A 51 -0.81 0.78 3.13
C TYR A 51 -1.64 1.85 2.42
N GLY A 52 -1.37 3.13 2.67
CA GLY A 52 -2.13 4.27 2.13
C GLY A 52 -1.22 5.31 1.51
N GLY A 53 -0.37 4.88 0.57
CA GLY A 53 0.67 5.74 0.01
C GLY A 53 1.66 6.23 1.07
N ARG A 54 2.29 7.39 0.83
CA ARG A 54 3.38 7.92 1.68
C ARG A 54 2.96 8.40 3.07
N SER A 55 1.70 8.26 3.42
CA SER A 55 1.14 8.92 4.59
C SER A 55 0.68 7.95 5.67
N TYR A 56 0.31 6.72 5.29
CA TYR A 56 -0.34 5.81 6.22
C TYR A 56 0.10 4.37 6.00
N ILE A 57 0.31 3.67 7.10
CA ILE A 57 0.51 2.24 7.11
C ILE A 57 -0.20 1.62 8.32
N ASP A 58 -0.90 0.51 8.08
CA ASP A 58 -1.42 -0.31 9.16
C ASP A 58 -0.36 -1.34 9.56
N LEU A 59 0.37 -1.05 10.64
CA LEU A 59 1.43 -1.93 11.14
C LEU A 59 0.91 -3.30 11.58
N ALA A 60 -0.39 -3.45 11.86
CA ALA A 60 -0.97 -4.77 12.18
C ALA A 60 -1.00 -5.70 10.95
N CYS A 61 -0.85 -5.16 9.74
CA CYS A 61 -0.85 -5.92 8.49
C CYS A 61 0.52 -6.46 8.07
N TYR A 62 1.57 -6.13 8.82
CA TYR A 62 2.93 -6.56 8.54
C TYR A 62 3.51 -7.29 9.74
N PRO A 63 4.38 -8.28 9.53
CA PRO A 63 5.10 -8.92 10.64
C PRO A 63 5.80 -7.86 11.49
N SER A 64 5.73 -8.02 12.81
CA SER A 64 6.44 -7.15 13.72
C SER A 64 7.94 -7.33 13.52
N ALA A 65 8.55 -6.40 12.80
CA ALA A 65 10.00 -6.29 12.75
C ALA A 65 10.51 -5.73 14.09
N SER A 66 11.56 -6.33 14.63
CA SER A 66 12.23 -5.83 15.83
C SER A 66 12.84 -4.44 15.62
N SER A 67 13.18 -4.08 14.37
CA SER A 67 13.71 -2.77 13.99
C SER A 67 12.60 -1.77 13.63
N LEU A 68 11.59 -2.16 12.85
CA LEU A 68 10.57 -1.24 12.37
C LEU A 68 9.66 -0.71 13.49
N ALA A 69 9.25 -1.55 14.44
CA ALA A 69 8.48 -1.11 15.60
C ALA A 69 9.32 -0.21 16.54
N LYS A 70 10.65 -0.36 16.50
CA LYS A 70 11.61 0.40 17.30
C LYS A 70 11.96 1.74 16.66
N GLU A 71 11.93 1.85 15.34
CA GLU A 71 12.14 3.10 14.59
C GLU A 71 10.85 3.91 14.38
N LEU A 72 9.70 3.28 14.14
CA LEU A 72 8.51 3.99 13.65
C LEU A 72 7.56 4.51 14.74
N GLY A 73 7.64 4.05 15.99
CA GLY A 73 6.60 4.35 16.98
C GLY A 73 5.19 4.08 16.42
N THR A 74 4.15 4.78 16.92
CA THR A 74 2.77 4.63 16.42
C THR A 74 2.39 5.62 15.31
N SER A 75 3.29 6.51 14.89
CA SER A 75 2.96 7.57 13.93
C SER A 75 4.20 8.25 13.34
N VAL A 76 4.58 7.88 12.11
CA VAL A 76 5.67 8.58 11.41
C VAL A 76 5.20 9.03 10.04
N ASP A 77 5.55 10.28 9.75
CA ASP A 77 5.54 10.87 8.42
C ASP A 77 6.56 10.12 7.55
N LEU A 78 6.09 9.27 6.62
CA LEU A 78 6.99 8.44 5.80
C LEU A 78 7.76 9.28 4.76
N THR A 79 7.60 10.61 4.71
CA THR A 79 8.34 11.47 3.78
C THR A 79 9.86 11.39 3.95
N SER A 80 10.37 11.15 5.17
CA SER A 80 11.81 10.91 5.41
C SER A 80 12.26 9.49 5.09
N TYR A 81 11.34 8.55 4.88
CA TYR A 81 11.65 7.14 4.63
C TYR A 81 11.92 6.85 3.14
N PHE A 82 11.34 7.66 2.24
CA PHE A 82 11.57 7.59 0.79
C PHE A 82 12.82 8.36 0.32
N THR A 83 13.67 8.86 1.22
CA THR A 83 14.89 9.61 0.87
C THR A 83 16.15 8.73 0.82
N GLY A 84 16.01 7.40 0.77
CA GLY A 84 17.10 6.49 0.42
C GLY A 84 18.14 6.23 1.52
N THR A 85 17.88 6.56 2.78
CA THR A 85 18.77 6.20 3.89
C THR A 85 18.30 4.90 4.55
N SER A 86 18.95 3.80 4.17
CA SER A 86 19.11 2.50 4.89
C SER A 86 17.90 1.69 5.36
N ALA A 87 16.67 2.21 5.36
CA ALA A 87 15.48 1.48 5.80
C ALA A 87 14.29 1.61 4.84
N ASP A 88 14.51 2.09 3.61
CA ASP A 88 13.43 2.42 2.68
C ASP A 88 12.45 1.24 2.49
N TRP A 89 11.16 1.56 2.47
CA TRP A 89 10.11 0.61 2.10
C TRP A 89 10.30 0.08 0.68
N ALA A 90 11.10 0.76 -0.14
CA ALA A 90 11.50 0.30 -1.46
C ALA A 90 12.29 -1.02 -1.46
N SER A 91 13.11 -1.23 -0.42
CA SER A 91 14.07 -2.34 -0.37
C SER A 91 14.22 -2.80 1.07
N TYR A 92 13.43 -3.79 1.49
CA TYR A 92 13.53 -4.40 2.81
C TYR A 92 13.22 -5.90 2.75
N TYR A 93 13.62 -6.63 3.76
CA TYR A 93 13.28 -8.05 3.89
C TYR A 93 13.28 -8.52 5.34
N TYR A 94 12.62 -9.64 5.60
CA TYR A 94 12.68 -10.35 6.88
C TYR A 94 13.61 -11.54 6.76
N SER A 95 14.52 -11.72 7.73
CA SER A 95 15.44 -12.86 7.74
C SER A 95 15.97 -13.21 9.13
N PRO A 96 16.04 -14.52 9.48
CA PRO A 96 15.39 -15.63 8.78
C PRO A 96 13.87 -15.55 8.81
N ALA A 97 13.21 -15.86 7.69
CA ALA A 97 11.75 -15.83 7.59
C ALA A 97 11.19 -16.73 6.50
N ILE A 98 9.92 -17.11 6.69
CA ILE A 98 9.05 -17.76 5.70
C ILE A 98 7.75 -16.96 5.56
N CYS A 99 6.94 -17.28 4.56
CA CYS A 99 5.69 -16.58 4.33
C CYS A 99 4.75 -16.62 5.54
N PRO A 100 4.13 -15.47 5.89
CA PRO A 100 3.12 -15.42 6.94
C PRO A 100 1.91 -16.34 6.71
N TYR A 101 1.10 -16.49 7.76
CA TYR A 101 -0.15 -17.21 7.66
C TYR A 101 -1.10 -16.56 6.65
N GLY A 102 -1.65 -17.38 5.75
CA GLY A 102 -2.57 -16.92 4.69
C GLY A 102 -1.88 -16.26 3.49
N TYR A 103 -0.54 -16.20 3.50
CA TYR A 103 0.28 -15.74 2.40
C TYR A 103 0.94 -16.94 1.70
N TYR A 104 1.30 -16.76 0.44
CA TYR A 104 2.03 -17.76 -0.35
C TYR A 104 3.24 -17.13 -1.03
N THR A 105 4.23 -17.95 -1.37
CA THR A 105 5.37 -17.51 -2.18
C THR A 105 4.90 -17.16 -3.60
N ALA A 106 4.76 -15.88 -3.89
CA ALA A 106 4.31 -15.40 -5.19
C ALA A 106 5.45 -15.24 -6.19
N LYS A 107 6.67 -14.95 -5.69
CA LYS A 107 7.88 -14.82 -6.51
C LYS A 107 9.10 -15.28 -5.71
N THR A 108 10.01 -15.99 -6.38
CA THR A 108 11.36 -16.26 -5.87
C THR A 108 12.36 -15.47 -6.71
N PHE A 109 13.35 -14.89 -6.04
CA PHE A 109 14.45 -14.14 -6.64
C PHE A 109 15.74 -14.95 -6.50
N SER A 110 16.49 -15.09 -7.59
CA SER A 110 17.64 -15.99 -7.66
C SER A 110 19.00 -15.29 -7.68
N THR A 111 19.05 -14.01 -8.07
CA THR A 111 20.31 -13.29 -8.27
C THR A 111 20.29 -11.91 -7.65
N THR A 112 19.19 -11.20 -7.80
CA THR A 112 19.05 -9.80 -7.43
C THR A 112 17.64 -9.47 -6.98
N ILE A 113 17.54 -8.44 -6.14
CA ILE A 113 16.27 -7.78 -5.79
C ILE A 113 16.26 -6.39 -6.45
N ASP A 114 15.39 -6.21 -7.44
CA ASP A 114 15.29 -4.96 -8.21
C ASP A 114 14.69 -3.83 -7.37
N ASP A 115 15.23 -2.61 -7.45
CA ASP A 115 14.68 -1.43 -6.77
C ASP A 115 13.44 -0.89 -7.51
N PRO A 116 12.35 -0.56 -6.80
CA PRO A 116 11.12 0.00 -7.36
C PRO A 116 11.25 1.30 -8.16
N TYR A 117 12.17 2.16 -7.74
CA TYR A 117 12.31 3.49 -8.26
C TYR A 117 13.63 3.51 -9.00
N ASP A 118 13.58 3.24 -10.31
CA ASP A 118 14.75 3.21 -11.18
C ASP A 118 14.92 4.54 -11.93
N PRO A 119 15.44 5.62 -11.31
CA PRO A 119 16.29 6.53 -12.04
C PRO A 119 17.68 5.91 -12.22
N PRO A 120 18.47 6.42 -13.17
CA PRO A 120 19.82 5.93 -13.39
C PRO A 120 20.66 5.86 -12.11
N GLY A 121 21.26 4.69 -11.84
CA GLY A 121 22.08 4.41 -10.65
C GLY A 121 21.37 3.72 -9.47
N SER A 122 20.28 2.99 -9.69
CA SER A 122 19.59 2.23 -8.64
C SER A 122 20.48 1.14 -8.01
N ASN A 123 20.32 0.96 -6.70
CA ASN A 123 21.04 -0.04 -5.90
C ASN A 123 20.28 -1.36 -5.95
N VAL A 124 20.91 -2.41 -6.45
CA VAL A 124 20.31 -3.74 -6.51
C VAL A 124 21.01 -4.62 -5.50
N ILE A 125 20.25 -5.25 -4.62
CA ILE A 125 20.83 -6.11 -3.60
C ILE A 125 21.18 -7.47 -4.21
N ALA A 126 22.45 -7.86 -4.11
CA ALA A 126 22.91 -9.18 -4.53
C ALA A 126 22.36 -10.27 -3.59
N ILE A 127 21.83 -11.33 -4.17
CA ILE A 127 21.41 -12.52 -3.42
C ILE A 127 22.55 -13.53 -3.46
N GLY A 128 23.08 -13.89 -2.30
CA GLY A 128 24.10 -14.94 -2.18
C GLY A 128 23.55 -16.28 -2.66
N SER A 129 24.41 -17.15 -3.21
CA SER A 129 24.01 -18.44 -3.78
C SER A 129 23.35 -19.41 -2.78
N GLU A 130 23.57 -19.20 -1.48
CA GLU A 130 22.97 -19.98 -0.40
C GLU A 130 21.66 -19.36 0.13
N THR A 131 21.30 -18.16 -0.34
CA THR A 131 20.13 -17.42 0.11
C THR A 131 18.99 -17.64 -0.86
N THR A 132 17.86 -18.09 -0.32
CA THR A 132 16.58 -18.02 -1.01
C THR A 132 15.89 -16.72 -0.60
N ALA A 133 15.63 -15.85 -1.57
CA ALA A 133 14.80 -14.68 -1.39
C ALA A 133 13.45 -14.88 -2.09
N ALA A 134 12.36 -14.54 -1.41
CA ALA A 134 11.03 -14.69 -1.93
C ALA A 134 10.13 -13.51 -1.54
N LEU A 135 9.16 -13.18 -2.38
CA LEU A 135 8.04 -12.33 -2.01
C LEU A 135 6.84 -13.18 -1.64
N CYS A 136 6.29 -12.93 -0.46
CA CYS A 136 5.04 -13.51 -0.02
C CYS A 136 3.88 -12.54 -0.27
N CYS A 137 2.86 -12.99 -1.00
CA CYS A 137 1.63 -12.22 -1.23
C CYS A 137 0.45 -12.84 -0.50
N PRO A 138 -0.53 -12.03 -0.05
CA PRO A 138 -1.75 -12.55 0.54
C PRO A 138 -2.54 -13.38 -0.48
N SER A 139 -3.32 -14.34 0.00
CA SER A 139 -4.19 -15.14 -0.87
C SER A 139 -5.09 -14.25 -1.74
N GLY A 140 -5.10 -14.50 -3.05
CA GLY A 140 -5.86 -13.71 -4.04
C GLY A 140 -5.11 -12.49 -4.57
N TYR A 141 -3.85 -12.30 -4.20
CA TYR A 141 -2.95 -11.29 -4.76
C TYR A 141 -1.72 -11.95 -5.37
N ASP A 142 -1.35 -11.51 -6.58
CA ASP A 142 -0.19 -11.99 -7.31
C ASP A 142 0.98 -11.02 -7.23
N TYR A 143 2.20 -11.50 -7.50
CA TYR A 143 3.36 -10.64 -7.67
C TYR A 143 3.17 -9.73 -8.88
N GLN A 144 3.46 -8.43 -8.72
CA GLN A 144 3.41 -7.48 -9.82
C GLN A 144 4.78 -6.94 -10.20
N ALA A 145 5.45 -6.24 -9.29
CA ALA A 145 6.67 -5.49 -9.61
C ALA A 145 7.50 -5.19 -8.37
N PHE A 146 8.67 -4.58 -8.61
CA PHE A 146 9.39 -3.79 -7.61
C PHE A 146 9.77 -4.55 -6.36
N ASN A 147 10.09 -5.84 -6.50
CA ASN A 147 10.46 -6.79 -5.45
C ASN A 147 9.46 -7.06 -4.31
N HIS A 148 8.54 -6.15 -4.03
CA HIS A 148 7.65 -6.24 -2.88
C HIS A 148 6.19 -5.91 -3.20
N TRP A 149 5.82 -5.63 -4.46
CA TRP A 149 4.42 -5.33 -4.78
C TRP A 149 3.63 -6.58 -5.10
N CYS A 150 2.51 -6.71 -4.41
CA CYS A 150 1.45 -7.63 -4.75
C CYS A 150 0.24 -6.84 -5.26
N SER A 151 -0.52 -7.43 -6.17
CA SER A 151 -1.76 -6.85 -6.64
C SER A 151 -2.89 -7.85 -6.83
N SER A 152 -4.10 -7.34 -6.75
CA SER A 152 -5.32 -8.07 -7.05
C SER A 152 -6.22 -7.23 -7.94
N THR A 153 -7.26 -7.85 -8.50
CA THR A 153 -8.21 -7.18 -9.39
C THR A 153 -9.46 -6.77 -8.61
N ILE A 154 -9.93 -5.55 -8.85
CA ILE A 154 -11.29 -5.12 -8.53
C ILE A 154 -12.11 -5.34 -9.80
N THR A 155 -13.19 -6.10 -9.70
CA THR A 155 -14.07 -6.33 -10.85
C THR A 155 -15.05 -5.15 -11.05
N ALA A 156 -15.54 -4.96 -12.27
CA ALA A 156 -16.53 -3.93 -12.54
C ALA A 156 -17.81 -4.18 -11.70
N ASN A 157 -18.34 -3.11 -11.12
CA ASN A 157 -19.46 -3.07 -10.18
C ASN A 157 -19.22 -3.77 -8.84
N GLN A 158 -17.98 -4.10 -8.49
CA GLN A 158 -17.64 -4.60 -7.16
C GLN A 158 -17.80 -3.50 -6.11
N ILE A 159 -18.51 -3.82 -5.02
CA ILE A 159 -18.56 -2.99 -3.83
C ILE A 159 -17.36 -3.35 -2.97
N ILE A 160 -16.55 -2.35 -2.62
CA ILE A 160 -15.41 -2.50 -1.72
C ILE A 160 -15.62 -1.72 -0.42
N ALA A 161 -15.05 -2.22 0.66
CA ALA A 161 -14.87 -1.47 1.91
C ALA A 161 -13.50 -0.81 1.90
N TYR A 162 -13.42 0.47 2.29
CA TYR A 162 -12.16 1.19 2.35
C TYR A 162 -12.14 2.24 3.47
N ILE A 163 -10.94 2.61 3.91
CA ILE A 163 -10.69 3.76 4.77
C ILE A 163 -10.00 4.87 3.97
N SER A 164 -10.24 6.12 4.34
CA SER A 164 -9.42 7.26 3.93
C SER A 164 -8.64 7.76 5.15
N PRO A 165 -7.31 7.53 5.21
CA PRO A 165 -6.50 8.00 6.33
C PRO A 165 -6.67 9.50 6.54
N ARG A 166 -6.61 9.94 7.80
CA ARG A 166 -6.68 11.35 8.18
C ARG A 166 -5.57 11.73 9.14
N VAL A 167 -5.18 13.00 9.12
CA VAL A 167 -4.22 13.56 10.07
C VAL A 167 -4.89 13.74 11.44
N ASP A 168 -4.23 13.27 12.50
CA ASP A 168 -4.63 13.40 13.92
C ASP A 168 -3.56 14.17 14.72
N GLY A 169 -3.18 15.33 14.18
CA GLY A 169 -2.22 16.24 14.82
C GLY A 169 -0.86 15.56 15.11
N PRO A 170 -0.34 15.64 16.35
CA PRO A 170 0.94 15.04 16.71
C PRO A 170 1.00 13.51 16.59
N LYS A 171 -0.16 12.84 16.54
CA LYS A 171 -0.25 11.39 16.34
C LYS A 171 -0.16 10.99 14.86
N GLY A 172 0.25 11.90 13.98
CA GLY A 172 0.44 11.63 12.56
C GLY A 172 -0.87 11.19 11.89
N TRP A 173 -0.82 10.09 11.13
CA TRP A 173 -1.96 9.59 10.37
C TRP A 173 -2.67 8.45 11.09
N VAL A 174 -4.00 8.51 11.13
CA VAL A 174 -4.87 7.49 11.73
C VAL A 174 -5.88 6.97 10.71
N PRO A 175 -6.40 5.74 10.89
CA PRO A 175 -7.42 5.21 9.99
C PRO A 175 -8.70 6.06 9.99
N GLY A 176 -9.23 6.30 8.79
CA GLY A 176 -10.58 6.83 8.55
C GLY A 176 -11.69 5.93 9.07
N PRO A 177 -12.95 6.42 9.17
CA PRO A 177 -14.09 5.53 9.25
C PRO A 177 -14.17 4.66 7.99
N VAL A 178 -14.61 3.41 8.14
CA VAL A 178 -14.85 2.51 7.01
C VAL A 178 -16.00 3.06 6.16
N SER A 179 -15.73 3.20 4.88
CA SER A 179 -16.66 3.64 3.84
C SER A 179 -16.82 2.54 2.78
N PHE A 180 -17.89 2.64 1.99
CA PHE A 180 -18.16 1.69 0.90
C PHE A 180 -18.29 2.45 -0.42
N SER A 181 -17.74 1.87 -1.49
CA SER A 181 -17.90 2.42 -2.83
C SER A 181 -18.00 1.29 -3.86
N THR A 182 -18.73 1.56 -4.94
CA THR A 182 -18.84 0.67 -6.10
C THR A 182 -17.88 1.13 -7.17
N TYR A 183 -17.00 0.25 -7.62
CA TYR A 183 -16.10 0.53 -8.73
C TYR A 183 -16.86 0.38 -10.06
N PRO A 184 -17.02 1.44 -10.88
CA PRO A 184 -17.83 1.34 -12.10
C PRO A 184 -17.15 0.52 -13.21
N ALA A 185 -15.84 0.33 -13.13
CA ALA A 185 -15.04 -0.43 -14.07
C ALA A 185 -14.00 -1.27 -13.32
N ALA A 186 -13.45 -2.28 -14.00
CA ALA A 186 -12.38 -3.08 -13.44
C ALA A 186 -11.17 -2.19 -13.10
N SER A 187 -10.52 -2.49 -11.98
CA SER A 187 -9.37 -1.76 -11.47
C SER A 187 -8.45 -2.71 -10.71
N TYR A 188 -7.46 -2.18 -10.00
CA TYR A 188 -6.50 -2.96 -9.24
C TYR A 188 -6.41 -2.46 -7.81
N VAL A 189 -6.08 -3.40 -6.93
CA VAL A 189 -5.60 -3.12 -5.58
C VAL A 189 -4.13 -3.43 -5.55
N TRP A 190 -3.33 -2.55 -4.97
CA TRP A 190 -1.89 -2.78 -4.75
C TRP A 190 -1.57 -2.90 -3.28
N GLY A 191 -0.41 -3.43 -2.95
CA GLY A 191 0.12 -3.31 -1.61
C GLY A 191 1.39 -4.10 -1.45
N ASN A 192 2.09 -3.80 -0.37
CA ASN A 192 3.37 -4.44 -0.10
C ASN A 192 3.13 -5.86 0.40
N GLY A 193 3.73 -6.83 -0.27
CA GLY A 193 3.89 -8.18 0.25
C GLY A 193 4.92 -8.22 1.37
N VAL A 194 5.30 -9.43 1.75
CA VAL A 194 6.30 -9.68 2.79
C VAL A 194 7.52 -10.32 2.14
N PRO A 195 8.60 -9.57 1.86
CA PRO A 195 9.83 -10.13 1.34
C PRO A 195 10.52 -10.94 2.44
N VAL A 196 10.79 -12.21 2.18
CA VAL A 196 11.38 -13.15 3.15
C VAL A 196 12.63 -13.77 2.58
N TRP A 197 13.66 -13.88 3.41
CA TRP A 197 14.95 -14.43 3.06
C TRP A 197 15.33 -15.50 4.06
N TYR A 198 15.88 -16.61 3.56
CA TYR A 198 16.37 -17.70 4.38
C TYR A 198 17.49 -18.48 3.67
N GLN A 199 18.29 -19.17 4.47
CA GLN A 199 19.38 -20.06 4.06
C GLN A 199 19.17 -21.46 4.63
N GLY A 200 19.94 -22.43 4.15
CA GLY A 200 19.90 -23.80 4.68
C GLY A 200 20.25 -23.88 6.17
N SER A 201 21.12 -22.99 6.66
CA SER A 201 21.48 -22.84 8.08
C SER A 201 20.32 -22.39 8.96
N ASP A 202 19.27 -21.78 8.39
CA ASP A 202 18.12 -21.27 9.14
C ASP A 202 17.08 -22.35 9.45
N ALA A 203 17.28 -23.59 8.99
CA ALA A 203 16.30 -24.67 9.12
C ALA A 203 15.82 -24.90 10.55
N ALA A 204 16.70 -24.79 11.56
CA ALA A 204 16.33 -24.93 12.96
C ALA A 204 15.37 -23.82 13.44
N VAL A 205 15.58 -22.57 13.00
CA VAL A 205 14.71 -21.44 13.36
C VAL A 205 13.37 -21.55 12.63
N LEU A 206 13.39 -21.96 11.37
CA LEU A 206 12.18 -22.10 10.55
C LEU A 206 11.32 -23.29 10.97
N THR A 207 11.92 -24.40 11.43
CA THR A 207 11.18 -25.57 11.93
C THR A 207 10.56 -25.33 13.31
N ALA A 208 11.10 -24.39 14.09
CA ALA A 208 10.51 -23.98 15.37
C ALA A 208 9.23 -23.14 15.20
N ILE A 209 9.00 -22.57 14.01
CA ILE A 209 7.77 -21.84 13.71
C ILE A 209 6.62 -22.87 13.68
N PRO A 210 5.54 -22.65 14.46
CA PRO A 210 4.40 -23.56 14.48
C PRO A 210 3.91 -23.85 13.06
N THR A 211 3.90 -25.13 12.68
CA THR A 211 3.53 -25.55 11.34
C THR A 211 2.06 -25.20 11.10
N MET A 212 1.78 -24.50 10.01
CA MET A 212 0.42 -24.12 9.65
C MET A 212 -0.39 -25.39 9.32
N THR A 213 -1.24 -25.82 10.25
CA THR A 213 -2.40 -26.61 9.85
C THR A 213 -3.44 -25.59 9.38
N PRO A 214 -3.85 -25.57 8.10
CA PRO A 214 -4.98 -24.77 7.70
C PRO A 214 -6.14 -25.14 8.63
N PRO A 215 -6.89 -24.18 9.20
CA PRO A 215 -8.09 -24.50 9.95
C PRO A 215 -8.93 -25.36 9.02
N SER A 216 -9.17 -26.62 9.42
CA SER A 216 -10.14 -27.48 8.76
C SER A 216 -11.35 -26.61 8.49
N LYS A 217 -11.74 -26.51 7.21
CA LYS A 217 -12.90 -25.75 6.78
C LYS A 217 -14.07 -26.15 7.66
N SER A 218 -14.30 -25.41 8.75
CA SER A 218 -15.47 -25.59 9.58
C SER A 218 -16.59 -25.10 8.69
N SER A 219 -17.33 -26.04 8.13
CA SER A 219 -18.62 -25.81 7.51
C SER A 219 -19.59 -25.37 8.60
N THR A 220 -19.35 -24.20 9.18
CA THR A 220 -20.38 -23.51 9.93
C THR A 220 -21.30 -22.94 8.84
N PRO A 221 -22.55 -23.41 8.71
CA PRO A 221 -23.46 -22.90 7.71
C PRO A 221 -23.57 -21.38 7.89
N ARG A 222 -23.24 -20.65 6.82
CA ARG A 222 -23.46 -19.22 6.70
C ARG A 222 -24.90 -18.93 7.15
N PRO A 223 -25.15 -18.08 8.17
CA PRO A 223 -26.51 -17.71 8.51
C PRO A 223 -27.11 -17.05 7.26
N THR A 224 -28.12 -17.70 6.70
CA THR A 224 -29.00 -17.11 5.71
C THR A 224 -29.62 -15.90 6.38
N VAL A 225 -29.20 -14.70 5.97
CA VAL A 225 -29.87 -13.46 6.35
C VAL A 225 -31.24 -13.50 5.68
N SER A 226 -32.22 -14.05 6.38
CA SER A 226 -33.62 -13.92 5.98
C SER A 226 -33.98 -12.46 6.15
N SER A 227 -34.14 -11.76 5.03
CA SER A 227 -34.67 -10.40 4.98
C SER A 227 -36.12 -10.45 5.46
N THR A 228 -36.30 -10.35 6.78
CA THR A 228 -37.62 -10.13 7.38
C THR A 228 -37.84 -8.63 7.36
N ILE A 229 -38.71 -8.20 6.44
CA ILE A 229 -39.21 -6.82 6.35
C ILE A 229 -39.89 -6.49 7.70
N PRO A 230 -39.49 -5.42 8.42
CA PRO A 230 -40.15 -5.02 9.64
C PRO A 230 -41.59 -4.56 9.38
N PRO A 231 -42.55 -4.78 10.28
CA PRO A 231 -43.89 -4.25 10.14
C PRO A 231 -43.89 -2.72 10.20
N THR A 232 -44.63 -2.14 9.26
CA THR A 232 -44.96 -0.72 9.13
C THR A 232 -45.39 -0.10 10.46
N MET A 233 -44.57 0.79 11.01
CA MET A 233 -44.99 1.68 12.11
C MET A 233 -45.57 2.98 11.55
N THR A 234 -46.73 3.34 12.09
CA THR A 234 -47.55 4.54 11.87
C THR A 234 -46.80 5.79 12.35
N PRO A 235 -47.04 6.99 11.78
CA PRO A 235 -46.14 8.12 11.93
C PRO A 235 -46.40 8.90 13.23
N ILE A 236 -45.33 9.24 13.94
CA ILE A 236 -45.34 10.22 15.04
C ILE A 236 -44.58 11.47 14.60
N ALA A 237 -45.14 12.60 15.02
CA ALA A 237 -44.91 13.96 14.57
C ALA A 237 -43.47 14.50 14.65
N SER A 238 -43.08 15.13 13.54
CA SER A 238 -42.27 16.35 13.33
C SER A 238 -41.50 16.98 14.50
N ILE A 239 -40.15 16.97 14.43
CA ILE A 239 -39.25 18.08 14.88
C ILE A 239 -37.92 18.03 14.05
N PRO A 240 -37.08 19.09 14.01
CA PRO A 240 -36.84 19.93 12.84
C PRO A 240 -35.57 19.60 12.06
N SER A 241 -35.62 19.89 10.77
CA SER A 241 -34.57 19.71 9.78
C SER A 241 -33.29 20.49 10.12
N LYS A 242 -32.14 19.79 10.14
CA LYS A 242 -30.82 20.43 10.04
C LYS A 242 -30.56 20.87 8.59
N PRO A 243 -29.83 21.98 8.37
CA PRO A 243 -29.74 22.63 7.07
C PRO A 243 -28.97 21.78 6.05
N SER A 244 -29.63 21.45 4.94
CA SER A 244 -28.96 20.90 3.75
C SER A 244 -28.14 22.01 3.09
N LEU A 245 -26.84 21.78 2.93
CA LEU A 245 -25.95 22.68 2.19
C LEU A 245 -26.36 22.73 0.72
N SER A 246 -26.54 23.97 0.24
CA SER A 246 -26.99 24.32 -1.11
C SER A 246 -26.10 23.73 -2.20
N THR A 247 -26.76 23.17 -3.22
CA THR A 247 -26.22 22.66 -4.49
C THR A 247 -25.39 23.68 -5.28
N GLY A 248 -25.35 24.95 -4.86
CA GLY A 248 -24.65 26.04 -5.54
C GLY A 248 -23.11 25.99 -5.48
N THR A 249 -22.49 25.24 -4.56
CA THR A 249 -21.02 25.22 -4.42
C THR A 249 -20.33 24.23 -5.37
N LYS A 250 -21.04 23.24 -5.94
CA LYS A 250 -20.42 22.22 -6.82
C LYS A 250 -20.17 22.67 -8.26
N VAL A 251 -20.82 23.75 -8.72
CA VAL A 251 -20.63 24.24 -10.10
C VAL A 251 -19.43 25.19 -10.22
N GLY A 252 -18.92 25.72 -9.09
CA GLY A 252 -17.85 26.72 -9.06
C GLY A 252 -16.44 26.23 -9.43
N MET A 253 -16.18 24.92 -9.40
CA MET A 253 -14.83 24.38 -9.69
C MET A 253 -14.66 23.86 -11.13
N GLY A 254 -15.75 23.68 -11.89
CA GLY A 254 -15.69 23.13 -13.25
C GLY A 254 -15.34 24.15 -14.35
N VAL A 255 -15.41 25.45 -14.06
CA VAL A 255 -15.21 26.52 -15.07
C VAL A 255 -13.93 27.33 -14.84
N GLY A 256 -13.35 27.30 -13.64
CA GLY A 256 -12.17 28.10 -13.31
C GLY A 256 -10.87 27.62 -13.97
N ILE A 257 -10.68 26.30 -14.07
CA ILE A 257 -9.45 25.69 -14.59
C ILE A 257 -9.18 26.06 -16.06
N PRO A 258 -10.14 25.95 -17.01
CA PRO A 258 -9.85 26.29 -18.41
C PRO A 258 -9.51 27.77 -18.62
N LEU A 259 -10.10 28.69 -17.85
CA LEU A 259 -9.81 30.12 -17.98
C LEU A 259 -8.39 30.50 -17.54
N VAL A 260 -7.90 29.90 -16.45
CA VAL A 260 -6.54 30.14 -15.97
C VAL A 260 -5.51 29.55 -16.94
N THR A 261 -5.76 28.36 -17.50
CA THR A 261 -4.86 27.74 -18.48
C THR A 261 -4.79 28.56 -19.78
N CYS A 262 -5.93 29.03 -20.30
CA CYS A 262 -5.96 29.89 -21.49
C CYS A 262 -5.21 31.22 -21.28
N ALA A 263 -5.34 31.85 -20.11
CA ALA A 263 -4.64 33.09 -19.79
C ALA A 263 -3.11 32.89 -19.71
N ALA A 264 -2.65 31.79 -19.10
CA ALA A 264 -1.23 31.47 -19.01
C ALA A 264 -0.60 31.23 -20.40
N ILE A 265 -1.28 30.51 -21.28
CA ILE A 265 -0.81 30.27 -22.66
C ILE A 265 -0.72 31.58 -23.44
N ALA A 266 -1.71 32.48 -23.31
CA ALA A 266 -1.70 33.78 -23.97
C ALA A 266 -0.53 34.67 -23.52
N ILE A 267 -0.23 34.69 -22.21
CA ILE A 267 0.90 35.46 -21.65
C ILE A 267 2.23 34.91 -22.18
N ILE A 268 2.42 33.60 -22.17
CA ILE A 268 3.64 32.95 -22.68
C ILE A 268 3.84 33.28 -24.16
N PHE A 269 2.79 33.15 -24.97
CA PHE A 269 2.84 33.46 -26.40
C PHE A 269 3.20 34.94 -26.66
N PHE A 270 2.62 35.87 -25.90
CA PHE A 270 2.92 37.29 -26.04
C PHE A 270 4.36 37.64 -25.63
N PHE A 271 4.90 36.96 -24.61
CA PHE A 271 6.29 37.12 -24.18
C PHE A 271 7.27 36.67 -25.26
N PHE A 272 7.01 35.54 -25.94
CA PHE A 272 7.85 35.07 -27.04
C PHE A 272 7.74 35.96 -28.29
N ARG A 273 6.54 36.47 -28.59
CA ARG A 273 6.34 37.39 -29.72
C ARG A 273 7.02 38.74 -29.50
N SER A 274 7.02 39.27 -28.28
CA SER A 274 7.67 40.54 -27.95
C SER A 274 9.20 40.45 -27.99
N ARG A 275 9.79 39.29 -27.64
CA ARG A 275 11.23 39.04 -27.76
C ARG A 275 11.72 38.99 -29.21
N ARG A 276 10.94 38.41 -30.14
CA ARG A 276 11.32 38.38 -31.56
C ARG A 276 11.35 39.74 -32.24
N ARG A 277 10.62 40.75 -31.71
CA ARG A 277 10.61 42.11 -32.28
C ARG A 277 11.77 42.99 -31.83
N ARG A 278 12.61 42.53 -30.89
CA ARG A 278 13.78 43.30 -30.40
C ARG A 278 15.11 42.85 -31.01
N HIS A 279 15.07 41.89 -31.94
CA HIS A 279 16.24 41.38 -32.68
C HIS A 279 16.14 41.63 -34.19
N VAL A 280 15.39 42.67 -34.59
CA VAL A 280 15.40 43.26 -35.93
C VAL A 280 15.63 44.75 -35.77
#